data_AF-A0A950AD23-F1
#
_entry.id   AF-A0A950AD23-F1
#
_cell.length_a   1.000
_cell.length_b   1.000
_cell.length_c   1.000
_cell.angle_alpha   90.00
_cell.angle_beta   90.00
_cell.angle_gamma   90.00
#
_symmetry.space_group_name_H-M   'P 1'
#
loop_
_entity.id
_entity.type
_entity.pdbx_description
1 polymer ?
#
loop_
_entity_poly.entity_id
_entity_poly.type
_entity_poly.pdbx_seq_one_letter_code
_entity_poly.pdbx_strand_id
1 'polypeptide(L)'
;MWQRPKRAPLAFTANQIITVGDIGFLWHARFSLMGISTLKVVDYLVGREGGLEGAMFGVLPVMNVAATDETFRGQAMRYLGELMWNPDAILFNPHLQWRITNSRTLSVAAGDGPRQCEIRLLLDQSGDAVRFEADDRPRLEGSTFTRSAWFGRCWDYRTIGGRRIPIGA
;
A
#
# COMPACT_ATOMS: atom_id res chain seq x y z
N MET A 1 14.07 -5.05 0.40
CA MET A 1 12.81 -5.71 0.01
C MET A 1 13.04 -7.21 -0.16
N TRP A 2 12.14 -8.05 0.33
CA TRP A 2 12.20 -9.51 0.16
C TRP A 2 11.53 -9.88 -1.17
N GLN A 3 12.25 -10.55 -2.08
CA GLN A 3 11.65 -11.05 -3.32
C GLN A 3 10.88 -12.36 -3.11
N ARG A 4 11.36 -13.20 -2.20
CA ARG A 4 10.77 -14.49 -1.80
C ARG A 4 11.10 -14.75 -0.32
N PRO A 5 10.28 -15.53 0.41
CA PRO A 5 10.67 -16.03 1.72
C PRO A 5 12.06 -16.70 1.66
N LYS A 6 12.91 -16.46 2.66
CA LYS A 6 14.25 -17.06 2.81
C LYS A 6 15.35 -16.58 1.83
N ARG A 7 15.13 -15.55 1.01
CA ARG A 7 16.21 -14.90 0.22
C ARG A 7 16.72 -13.63 0.89
N ALA A 8 18.01 -13.30 0.75
CA ALA A 8 18.55 -12.05 1.28
C ALA A 8 17.77 -10.83 0.74
N PRO A 9 17.48 -9.83 1.59
CA PRO A 9 16.77 -8.63 1.16
C PRO A 9 17.64 -7.81 0.21
N LEU A 10 17.02 -7.28 -0.85
CA LEU A 10 17.68 -6.31 -1.73
C LEU A 10 17.61 -4.92 -1.13
N ALA A 11 18.76 -4.24 -1.11
CA ALA A 11 18.83 -2.83 -0.75
C ALA A 11 18.16 -1.97 -1.84
N PHE A 12 17.41 -0.97 -1.39
CA PHE A 12 16.74 -0.03 -2.28
C PHE A 12 16.60 1.33 -1.60
N THR A 13 16.43 2.35 -2.41
CA THR A 13 15.99 3.69 -1.98
C THR A 13 14.66 3.98 -2.66
N ALA A 14 13.70 4.56 -1.94
CA ALA A 14 12.40 4.90 -2.50
C ALA A 14 11.94 6.29 -2.06
N ASN A 15 11.20 6.95 -2.95
CA ASN A 15 10.41 8.13 -2.64
C ASN A 15 8.94 7.78 -2.82
N GLN A 16 8.10 8.26 -1.91
CA GLN A 16 6.67 8.04 -1.95
C GLN A 16 5.90 9.33 -1.75
N ILE A 17 4.83 9.48 -2.53
CA ILE A 17 3.82 10.51 -2.38
C ILE A 17 2.49 9.81 -2.14
N ILE A 18 1.74 10.21 -1.11
CA ILE A 18 0.41 9.69 -0.80
C ILE A 18 -0.55 10.88 -0.82
N THR A 19 -1.68 10.75 -1.50
CA THR A 19 -2.68 11.82 -1.57
C THR A 19 -3.49 11.91 -0.27
N VAL A 20 -3.94 13.12 0.07
CA VAL A 20 -4.83 13.35 1.22
C VAL A 20 -6.29 13.28 0.78
N GLY A 21 -6.68 14.08 -0.22
CA GLY A 21 -8.09 14.22 -0.63
C GLY A 21 -8.62 13.14 -1.58
N ASP A 22 -7.76 12.24 -2.08
CA ASP A 22 -8.11 11.21 -3.05
C ASP A 22 -7.51 9.86 -2.67
N ILE A 23 -8.02 8.77 -3.25
CA ILE A 23 -7.43 7.43 -3.10
C ILE A 23 -6.28 7.31 -4.09
N GLY A 24 -5.05 7.52 -3.62
CA GLY A 24 -3.91 7.55 -4.52
C GLY A 24 -2.53 7.62 -3.85
N PHE A 25 -1.54 7.10 -4.57
CA PHE A 25 -0.15 7.21 -4.20
C PHE A 25 0.74 7.00 -5.43
N LEU A 26 1.98 7.47 -5.32
CA LEU A 26 3.06 7.18 -6.25
C LEU A 26 4.28 6.76 -5.44
N TRP A 27 4.74 5.55 -5.67
CA TRP A 27 5.94 5.00 -5.04
C TRP A 27 6.96 4.71 -6.12
N HIS A 28 8.14 5.30 -5.99
CA HIS A 28 9.23 5.14 -6.94
C HIS A 28 10.48 4.66 -6.21
N ALA A 29 10.93 3.44 -6.55
CA ALA A 29 12.08 2.80 -5.96
C ALA A 29 13.18 2.52 -6.96
N ARG A 30 14.42 2.55 -6.45
CA ARG A 30 15.64 2.16 -7.15
C ARG A 30 16.32 1.07 -6.36
N PHE A 31 16.55 -0.06 -7.01
CA PHE A 31 17.32 -1.18 -6.46
C PHE A 31 18.73 -1.13 -7.04
N SER A 32 19.71 -1.39 -6.19
CA SER A 32 21.12 -1.41 -6.59
C SER A 32 21.71 -2.80 -6.38
N LEU A 33 22.46 -3.27 -7.37
CA LEU A 33 23.30 -4.46 -7.26
C LEU A 33 24.75 -4.03 -7.39
N MET A 34 25.58 -4.33 -6.40
CA MET A 34 27.00 -3.95 -6.36
C MET A 34 27.24 -2.45 -6.62
N GLY A 35 26.35 -1.57 -6.13
CA GLY A 35 26.47 -0.11 -6.28
C GLY A 35 25.94 0.47 -7.61
N ILE A 36 25.50 -0.37 -8.55
CA ILE A 36 24.90 0.07 -9.81
C ILE A 36 23.39 0.01 -9.69
N SER A 37 22.69 1.12 -10.01
CA SER A 37 21.22 1.14 -10.06
C SER A 37 20.75 0.34 -11.27
N THR A 38 20.30 -0.90 -11.02
CA THR A 38 19.97 -1.86 -12.08
C THR A 38 18.48 -1.95 -12.34
N LEU A 39 17.63 -1.66 -11.35
CA LEU A 39 16.18 -1.80 -11.47
C LEU A 39 15.48 -0.57 -10.87
N LYS A 40 14.59 0.03 -11.68
CA LYS A 40 13.63 1.03 -11.23
C LYS A 40 12.25 0.38 -11.16
N VAL A 41 11.51 0.65 -10.10
CA VAL A 41 10.14 0.18 -9.91
C VAL A 41 9.26 1.37 -9.58
N VAL A 42 8.16 1.52 -10.31
CA VAL A 42 7.10 2.48 -10.04
C VAL A 42 5.84 1.70 -9.71
N ASP A 43 5.34 1.92 -8.50
CA ASP A 43 4.09 1.35 -8.03
C ASP A 43 3.13 2.50 -7.74
N TYR A 44 1.95 2.49 -8.35
CA TYR A 44 1.10 3.66 -8.32
C TYR A 44 -0.40 3.34 -8.29
N LEU A 45 -1.14 4.30 -7.75
CA LEU A 45 -2.57 4.49 -7.91
C LEU A 45 -2.80 5.98 -8.15
N VAL A 46 -3.12 6.33 -9.39
CA VAL A 46 -3.36 7.73 -9.79
C VAL A 46 -4.71 7.79 -10.48
N GLY A 47 -5.64 8.54 -9.88
CA GLY A 47 -7.04 8.53 -10.29
C GLY A 47 -7.65 7.13 -10.15
N ARG A 48 -8.12 6.56 -11.26
CA ARG A 48 -8.75 5.21 -11.28
C ARG A 48 -7.84 4.13 -11.85
N GLU A 49 -6.56 4.43 -12.04
CA GLU A 49 -5.58 3.53 -12.63
C GLU A 49 -4.53 3.14 -11.59
N GLY A 50 -4.45 1.83 -11.32
CA GLY A 50 -3.44 1.24 -10.47
C GLY A 50 -2.55 0.31 -11.28
N GLY A 51 -1.24 0.43 -11.11
CA GLY A 51 -0.28 -0.31 -11.90
C GLY A 51 1.06 -0.49 -11.19
N LEU A 52 1.85 -1.41 -11.74
CA LEU A 52 3.22 -1.69 -11.32
C LEU A 52 4.10 -1.81 -12.57
N GLU A 53 5.08 -0.95 -12.65
CA GLU A 53 6.05 -0.88 -13.73
C GLU A 53 7.45 -1.11 -13.19
N GLY A 54 8.23 -1.93 -13.88
CA GLY A 54 9.62 -2.20 -13.55
C GLY A 54 10.47 -2.13 -14.81
N ALA A 55 11.57 -1.38 -14.76
CA ALA A 55 12.51 -1.23 -15.85
C ALA A 55 13.95 -1.49 -15.38
N MET A 56 14.65 -2.40 -16.07
CA MET A 56 16.08 -2.58 -15.89
C MET A 56 16.88 -1.52 -16.66
N PHE A 57 17.94 -1.03 -16.03
CA PHE A 57 18.78 0.08 -16.51
C PHE A 57 17.96 1.33 -16.88
N GLY A 58 16.71 1.43 -16.41
CA GLY A 58 15.78 2.50 -16.73
C GLY A 58 15.19 2.49 -18.14
N VAL A 59 15.46 1.48 -18.97
CA VAL A 59 15.01 1.43 -20.38
C VAL A 59 14.43 0.08 -20.81
N LEU A 60 14.80 -1.03 -20.16
CA LEU A 60 14.32 -2.36 -20.52
C LEU A 60 13.14 -2.75 -19.61
N PRO A 61 11.88 -2.73 -20.08
CA PRO A 61 10.74 -3.12 -19.25
C PRO A 61 10.87 -4.60 -18.87
N VAL A 62 10.84 -4.87 -17.57
CA VAL A 62 10.90 -6.22 -17.00
C VAL A 62 9.64 -6.59 -16.21
N MET A 63 8.80 -5.60 -15.93
CA MET A 63 7.52 -5.80 -15.25
C MET A 63 6.55 -4.74 -15.75
N ASN A 64 5.40 -5.17 -16.23
CA ASN A 64 4.29 -4.31 -16.57
C ASN A 64 3.02 -5.07 -16.22
N VAL A 65 2.33 -4.62 -15.18
CA VAL A 65 1.02 -5.17 -14.81
C VAL A 65 -0.03 -4.19 -15.32
N ALA A 66 -0.82 -4.63 -16.31
CA ALA A 66 -1.85 -3.82 -16.93
C ALA A 66 -2.90 -3.34 -15.92
N ALA A 67 -3.44 -2.14 -16.13
CA ALA A 67 -4.52 -1.60 -15.35
C ALA A 67 -5.80 -2.43 -15.53
N THR A 68 -6.18 -3.14 -14.48
CA THR A 68 -7.38 -3.96 -14.33
C THR A 68 -8.10 -3.60 -13.04
N ASP A 69 -9.33 -4.10 -12.87
CA ASP A 69 -10.07 -3.95 -11.62
C ASP A 69 -9.31 -4.61 -10.45
N GLU A 70 -8.64 -5.73 -10.71
CA GLU A 70 -7.85 -6.45 -9.70
C GLU A 70 -6.62 -5.66 -9.23
N THR A 71 -5.87 -5.09 -10.17
CA THR A 71 -4.74 -4.22 -9.82
C THR A 71 -5.23 -2.98 -9.08
N PHE A 72 -6.36 -2.38 -9.49
CA PHE A 72 -6.92 -1.25 -8.75
C PHE A 72 -7.24 -1.64 -7.30
N ARG A 73 -7.93 -2.77 -7.08
CA ARG A 73 -8.23 -3.26 -5.73
C ARG A 73 -6.97 -3.46 -4.90
N GLY A 74 -5.94 -4.08 -5.48
CA GLY A 74 -4.67 -4.29 -4.80
C GLY A 74 -4.00 -2.97 -4.37
N GLN A 75 -3.97 -1.98 -5.27
CA GLN A 75 -3.37 -0.69 -4.96
C GLN A 75 -4.20 0.14 -4.00
N ALA A 76 -5.53 0.13 -4.14
CA ALA A 76 -6.42 0.79 -3.19
C ALA A 76 -6.28 0.18 -1.80
N MET A 77 -6.23 -1.15 -1.67
CA MET A 77 -5.95 -1.81 -0.38
C MET A 77 -4.56 -1.43 0.18
N ARG A 78 -3.55 -1.21 -0.69
CA ARG A 78 -2.24 -0.69 -0.23
C ARG A 78 -2.39 0.71 0.35
N TYR A 79 -3.05 1.62 -0.37
CA TYR A 79 -3.34 2.96 0.10
C TYR A 79 -4.06 2.95 1.46
N LEU A 80 -5.12 2.12 1.59
CA LEU A 80 -5.84 1.97 2.85
C LEU A 80 -4.91 1.47 3.98
N GLY A 81 -4.06 0.48 3.67
CA GLY A 81 -3.11 -0.09 4.62
C GLY A 81 -1.97 0.84 5.01
N GLU A 82 -1.83 1.99 4.35
CA GLU A 82 -0.81 3.01 4.63
C GLU A 82 -1.42 4.27 5.29
N LEU A 83 -2.73 4.29 5.57
CA LEU A 83 -3.40 5.42 6.22
C LEU A 83 -2.80 5.77 7.59
N MET A 84 -2.14 4.83 8.28
CA MET A 84 -1.43 5.16 9.52
C MET A 84 -0.28 6.16 9.33
N TRP A 85 0.28 6.26 8.12
CA TRP A 85 1.30 7.24 7.75
C TRP A 85 0.71 8.53 7.19
N ASN A 86 -0.60 8.58 6.95
CA ASN A 86 -1.31 9.74 6.42
C ASN A 86 -2.59 10.03 7.21
N PRO A 87 -2.47 10.47 8.49
CA PRO A 87 -3.63 10.74 9.34
C PRO A 87 -4.52 11.85 8.78
N ASP A 88 -3.99 12.76 7.95
CA ASP A 88 -4.79 13.78 7.29
C ASP A 88 -5.78 13.17 6.30
N ALA A 89 -5.41 12.10 5.58
CA ALA A 89 -6.34 11.39 4.70
C ALA A 89 -7.50 10.77 5.47
N ILE A 90 -7.28 10.30 6.71
CA ILE A 90 -8.36 9.77 7.56
C ILE A 90 -9.43 10.84 7.81
N LEU A 91 -9.02 12.11 7.97
CA LEU A 91 -9.90 13.22 8.30
C LEU A 91 -10.51 13.89 7.06
N PHE A 92 -9.74 14.01 5.98
CA PHE A 92 -10.08 14.89 4.86
C PHE A 92 -10.42 14.16 3.56
N ASN A 93 -10.27 12.84 3.49
CA ASN A 93 -10.58 12.10 2.27
C ASN A 93 -12.07 11.72 2.19
N PRO A 94 -12.88 12.35 1.30
CA PRO A 94 -14.30 12.07 1.20
C PRO A 94 -14.62 10.73 0.50
N HIS A 95 -13.61 10.08 -0.09
CA HIS A 95 -13.78 8.81 -0.81
C HIS A 95 -13.61 7.58 0.10
N LEU A 96 -13.21 7.79 1.36
CA LEU A 96 -13.12 6.73 2.36
C LEU A 96 -14.48 6.47 3.00
N GLN A 97 -14.89 5.20 3.01
CA GLN A 97 -16.12 4.73 3.65
C GLN A 97 -15.76 4.02 4.95
N TRP A 98 -16.15 4.60 6.08
CA TRP A 98 -15.81 4.10 7.40
C TRP A 98 -16.97 3.35 8.05
N ARG A 99 -16.65 2.27 8.75
CA ARG A 99 -17.60 1.53 9.60
C ARG A 99 -16.92 1.10 10.89
N ILE A 100 -17.52 1.45 12.03
CA ILE A 100 -17.05 0.98 13.33
C ILE A 100 -17.53 -0.46 13.49
N THR A 101 -16.60 -1.41 13.56
CA THR A 101 -16.92 -2.83 13.76
C THR A 101 -17.09 -3.14 15.24
N ASN A 102 -16.20 -2.60 16.07
CA ASN A 102 -16.24 -2.68 17.53
C ASN A 102 -15.35 -1.56 18.13
N SER A 103 -15.15 -1.56 19.45
CA SER A 103 -14.39 -0.54 20.16
C SER A 103 -12.90 -0.42 19.79
N ARG A 104 -12.32 -1.41 19.10
CA ARG A 104 -10.91 -1.43 18.67
C ARG A 104 -10.72 -1.89 17.22
N THR A 105 -11.78 -1.87 16.41
CA THR A 105 -11.69 -2.27 15.01
C THR A 105 -12.56 -1.38 14.14
N LEU A 106 -11.93 -0.81 13.13
CA LEU A 106 -12.56 0.02 12.11
C LEU A 106 -12.41 -0.65 10.75
N SER A 107 -13.50 -0.82 10.02
CA SER A 107 -13.44 -1.11 8.59
C SER A 107 -13.31 0.20 7.82
N VAL A 108 -12.40 0.23 6.85
CA VAL A 108 -12.28 1.32 5.88
C VAL A 108 -12.31 0.75 4.48
N ALA A 109 -13.20 1.29 3.65
CA ALA A 109 -13.41 0.86 2.28
C ALA A 109 -13.20 2.00 1.28
N ALA A 110 -12.86 1.62 0.04
CA ALA A 110 -12.69 2.52 -1.09
C ALA A 110 -13.12 1.85 -2.41
N GLY A 111 -13.42 2.67 -3.41
CA GLY A 111 -13.88 2.21 -4.72
C GLY A 111 -15.37 1.90 -4.78
N ASP A 112 -15.80 1.38 -5.93
CA ASP A 112 -17.19 1.11 -6.28
C ASP A 112 -17.34 -0.20 -7.06
N GLY A 113 -18.50 -0.84 -6.96
CA GLY A 113 -18.84 -2.04 -7.73
C GLY A 113 -17.74 -3.12 -7.71
N PRO A 114 -17.29 -3.63 -8.88
CA PRO A 114 -16.22 -4.64 -8.96
C PRO A 114 -14.87 -4.21 -8.35
N ARG A 115 -14.66 -2.90 -8.18
CA ARG A 115 -13.42 -2.31 -7.64
C ARG A 115 -13.50 -2.02 -6.14
N GLN A 116 -14.63 -2.27 -5.51
CA GLN A 116 -14.77 -2.05 -4.07
C GLN A 116 -13.78 -2.94 -3.30
N CYS A 117 -13.09 -2.34 -2.35
CA CYS A 117 -12.16 -3.02 -1.46
C CYS A 117 -12.31 -2.47 -0.03
N GLU A 118 -11.97 -3.30 0.94
CA GLU A 118 -12.04 -2.95 2.36
C GLU A 118 -10.85 -3.57 3.08
N ILE A 119 -10.34 -2.87 4.10
CA ILE A 119 -9.46 -3.44 5.10
C ILE A 119 -10.04 -3.18 6.49
N ARG A 120 -9.59 -3.95 7.48
CA ARG A 120 -9.82 -3.69 8.90
C ARG A 120 -8.56 -3.11 9.53
N LEU A 121 -8.71 -1.99 10.23
CA LEU A 121 -7.70 -1.40 11.11
C LEU A 121 -7.98 -1.83 12.54
N LEU A 122 -6.97 -2.39 13.19
CA LEU A 122 -7.02 -2.82 14.59
C LEU A 122 -6.26 -1.80 15.44
N LEU A 123 -6.95 -1.27 16.45
CA LEU A 123 -6.44 -0.21 17.31
C LEU A 123 -5.93 -0.79 18.64
N ASP A 124 -4.90 -0.17 19.20
CA ASP A 124 -4.47 -0.42 20.57
C ASP A 124 -5.36 0.32 21.59
N GLN A 125 -4.96 0.33 22.86
CA GLN A 125 -5.70 1.02 23.93
C GLN A 125 -5.67 2.55 23.81
N SER A 126 -4.66 3.08 23.13
CA SER A 126 -4.44 4.51 22.90
C SER A 126 -5.18 5.02 21.66
N GLY A 127 -5.76 4.11 20.87
CA GLY A 127 -6.39 4.41 19.58
C GLY A 127 -5.43 4.38 18.39
N ASP A 128 -4.18 3.96 18.59
CA ASP A 128 -3.19 3.86 17.51
C ASP A 128 -3.45 2.60 16.66
N ALA A 129 -3.44 2.73 15.34
CA ALA A 129 -3.68 1.62 14.40
C ALA A 129 -2.46 0.70 14.25
N VAL A 130 -2.33 -0.30 15.12
CA VAL A 130 -1.14 -1.18 15.18
C VAL A 130 -1.11 -2.31 14.16
N ARG A 131 -2.25 -2.61 13.52
CA ARG A 131 -2.37 -3.67 12.51
C ARG A 131 -3.46 -3.33 11.51
N PHE A 132 -3.24 -3.69 10.26
CA PHE A 132 -4.32 -3.81 9.28
C PHE A 132 -4.43 -5.24 8.77
N GLU A 133 -5.61 -5.62 8.29
CA GLU A 133 -5.83 -6.90 7.64
C GLU A 133 -6.94 -6.85 6.58
N ALA A 134 -6.82 -7.72 5.58
CA ALA A 134 -7.81 -8.01 4.56
C ALA A 134 -7.75 -9.49 4.21
N ASP A 135 -8.89 -10.10 3.90
CA ASP A 135 -8.97 -11.54 3.64
C ASP A 135 -8.79 -11.88 2.15
N ASP A 136 -8.94 -10.88 1.28
CA ASP A 136 -9.19 -11.07 -0.15
C ASP A 136 -8.29 -10.20 -1.05
N ARG A 137 -7.10 -9.80 -0.58
CA ARG A 137 -6.21 -8.97 -1.40
C ARG A 137 -5.83 -9.72 -2.67
N PRO A 138 -6.04 -9.13 -3.87
CA PRO A 138 -5.58 -9.73 -5.11
C PRO A 138 -4.05 -9.84 -5.12
N ARG A 139 -3.58 -11.03 -5.45
CA ARG A 139 -2.17 -11.36 -5.66
C ARG A 139 -2.02 -11.96 -7.05
N LEU A 140 -1.10 -11.41 -7.85
CA LEU A 140 -0.79 -11.98 -9.15
C LEU A 140 0.10 -13.21 -8.98
N GLU A 141 -0.40 -14.36 -9.40
CA GLU A 141 0.31 -15.64 -9.44
C GLU A 141 0.41 -16.13 -10.89
N GLY A 142 1.59 -15.94 -11.49
CA GLY A 142 1.75 -16.15 -12.93
C GLY A 142 0.92 -15.13 -13.71
N SER A 143 -0.12 -15.60 -14.40
CA SER A 143 -1.05 -14.78 -15.19
C SER A 143 -2.42 -14.61 -14.53
N THR A 144 -2.64 -15.14 -13.32
CA THR A 144 -3.97 -15.18 -12.69
C THR A 144 -3.94 -14.47 -11.34
N PHE A 145 -5.01 -13.75 -11.01
CA PHE A 145 -5.19 -13.19 -9.68
C PHE A 145 -5.81 -14.20 -8.73
N THR A 146 -5.17 -14.43 -7.59
CA THR A 146 -5.73 -15.19 -6.47
C THR A 146 -6.04 -14.24 -5.32
N ARG A 147 -7.08 -14.57 -4.54
CA ARG A 147 -7.43 -13.86 -3.31
C ARG A 147 -6.58 -14.43 -2.18
N SER A 148 -5.95 -13.56 -1.39
CA SER A 148 -5.11 -13.99 -0.28
C SER A 148 -5.28 -13.08 0.92
N ALA A 149 -5.23 -13.69 2.11
CA ALA A 149 -5.12 -12.95 3.35
C ALA A 149 -3.86 -12.08 3.32
N TRP A 150 -4.00 -10.83 3.70
CA TRP A 150 -2.95 -9.83 3.70
C TRP A 150 -3.06 -8.97 4.96
N PHE A 151 -1.93 -8.77 5.63
CA PHE A 151 -1.89 -7.95 6.83
C PHE A 151 -0.54 -7.26 6.94
N GLY A 152 -0.51 -6.19 7.71
CA GLY A 152 0.69 -5.47 8.10
C GLY A 152 0.60 -5.08 9.55
N ARG A 153 1.76 -4.81 10.16
CA ARG A 153 1.86 -4.29 11.51
C ARG A 153 2.68 -3.03 11.46
N CYS A 154 2.37 -2.10 12.33
CA CYS A 154 3.23 -0.94 12.55
C CYS A 154 3.35 -0.69 14.05
N TRP A 155 4.42 -0.02 14.43
CA TRP A 155 4.74 0.24 15.84
C TRP A 155 5.63 1.47 15.95
N ASP A 156 6.00 1.77 17.19
CA ASP A 156 6.89 2.88 17.54
C ASP A 156 6.35 4.24 17.10
N TYR A 157 5.14 4.58 17.52
CA TYR A 157 4.52 5.85 17.16
C TYR A 157 5.32 7.06 17.65
N ARG A 158 5.48 8.06 16.78
CA ARG A 158 6.17 9.33 17.03
C ARG A 158 5.38 10.49 16.45
N THR A 159 5.66 11.68 16.95
CA THR A 159 5.10 12.92 16.40
C THR A 159 6.09 13.53 15.43
N ILE A 160 5.70 13.66 14.16
CA ILE A 160 6.49 14.28 13.09
C ILE A 160 5.61 15.33 12.42
N GLY A 161 6.06 16.59 12.37
CA GLY A 161 5.26 17.68 11.77
C GLY A 161 3.87 17.83 12.38
N GLY A 162 3.73 17.60 13.69
CA GLY A 162 2.45 17.66 14.42
C GLY A 162 1.52 16.45 14.22
N ARG A 163 1.94 15.44 13.44
CA ARG A 163 1.15 14.24 13.16
C ARG A 163 1.72 13.05 13.91
N ARG A 164 0.85 12.27 14.55
CA ARG A 164 1.21 11.02 15.23
C ARG A 164 1.19 9.88 14.21
N ILE A 165 2.37 9.37 13.86
CA ILE A 165 2.55 8.32 12.85
C ILE A 165 3.55 7.26 13.33
N PRO A 166 3.45 6.00 12.86
CA PRO A 166 4.41 4.95 13.20
C PRO A 166 5.69 5.10 12.39
N ILE A 167 6.84 4.79 13.01
CA ILE A 167 8.14 4.75 12.31
C ILE A 167 8.70 3.33 12.14
N GLY A 168 8.04 2.32 12.71
CA GLY A 168 8.32 0.89 12.46
C GLY A 168 7.18 0.22 11.69
N ALA A 169 7.53 -0.64 10.71
CA ALA A 169 6.61 -1.50 9.97
C ALA A 169 7.30 -2.75 9.40
#